data_AF-A0A0N4WKY5-F1
#
_entry.id   AF-A0A0N4WKY5-F1
#
_cell.length_a   1.000
_cell.length_b   1.000
_cell.length_c   1.000
_cell.angle_alpha   90.00
_cell.angle_beta   90.00
_cell.angle_gamma   90.00
#
_symmetry.space_group_name_H-M   'P 1'
#
loop_
_entity.id
_entity.type
_entity.pdbx_description
1 polymer ?
#
loop_
_entity_poly.entity_id
_entity_poly.type
_entity_poly.pdbx_seq_one_letter_code
_entity_poly.pdbx_strand_id
1 'polypeptide(L)'
;MAISWLHAERVAPGANIASVSPRHSSDTSSVDGRDTRAIRYNPDTDQWISDVAPCPTGRYSFGVAALDDHLYVVGGFENRSGPGLDLVECYDVQRNEWTSVAPMSSCRASLSVSVLDGCLYAVGGFNESALNAVER
;
A
#
# COMPACT_ATOMS: atom_id res chain seq x y z
N MET A 1 -24.94 7.81 -7.73
CA MET A 1 -24.32 6.92 -8.73
C MET A 1 -23.46 5.93 -7.98
N ALA A 2 -23.94 4.69 -7.87
CA ALA A 2 -23.28 3.62 -7.14
C ALA A 2 -22.26 2.94 -8.07
N ILE A 3 -21.03 2.77 -7.61
CA ILE A 3 -20.09 1.85 -8.25
C ILE A 3 -20.13 0.57 -7.42
N SER A 4 -20.94 -0.36 -7.92
CA SER A 4 -20.89 -1.78 -7.60
C SER A 4 -19.55 -2.34 -8.07
N TRP A 5 -18.85 -3.08 -7.21
CA TRP A 5 -17.82 -4.01 -7.64
C TRP A 5 -18.38 -5.43 -7.49
N LEU A 6 -18.59 -6.06 -8.64
CA LEU A 6 -18.86 -7.48 -8.79
C LEU A 6 -17.69 -8.29 -8.21
N HIS A 7 -18.04 -9.27 -7.36
CA HIS A 7 -17.58 -10.65 -7.44
C HIS A 7 -16.05 -10.88 -7.50
N ALA A 8 -15.37 -10.76 -6.36
CA ALA A 8 -14.13 -11.49 -6.11
C ALA A 8 -14.47 -12.79 -5.38
N GLU A 9 -14.86 -13.81 -6.15
CA GLU A 9 -15.02 -15.17 -5.67
C GLU A 9 -13.65 -15.76 -5.27
N ARG A 10 -13.59 -16.31 -4.05
CA ARG A 10 -12.53 -17.17 -3.48
C ARG A 10 -11.15 -16.54 -3.28
N VAL A 11 -11.04 -15.73 -2.21
CA VAL A 11 -9.79 -15.67 -1.44
C VAL A 11 -9.62 -17.02 -0.73
N ALA A 12 -8.46 -17.64 -0.89
CA ALA A 12 -8.11 -18.92 -0.29
C ALA A 12 -8.26 -18.90 1.25
N PRO A 13 -8.60 -20.03 1.90
CA PRO A 13 -8.60 -20.12 3.36
C PRO A 13 -7.18 -19.86 3.87
N GLY A 14 -6.98 -18.81 4.68
CA GLY A 14 -5.71 -18.49 5.33
C GLY A 14 -4.99 -17.21 4.87
N ALA A 15 -5.54 -16.45 3.92
CA ALA A 15 -4.93 -15.17 3.53
C ALA A 15 -5.35 -14.03 4.48
N ASN A 16 -4.43 -13.60 5.34
CA ASN A 16 -4.57 -12.36 6.11
C ASN A 16 -4.44 -11.17 5.16
N ILE A 17 -5.56 -10.53 4.79
CA ILE A 17 -5.52 -9.31 3.98
C ILE A 17 -5.25 -8.14 4.93
N ALA A 18 -3.99 -7.69 4.97
CA ALA A 18 -3.70 -6.33 5.42
C ALA A 18 -4.14 -5.39 4.29
N SER A 19 -5.18 -4.60 4.53
CA SER A 19 -5.59 -3.55 3.60
C SER A 19 -5.30 -2.19 4.25
N VAL A 20 -4.55 -1.36 3.54
CA VAL A 20 -4.47 0.06 3.90
C VAL A 20 -5.74 0.69 3.32
N SER A 21 -6.71 0.96 4.19
CA SER A 21 -8.06 1.33 3.77
C SER A 21 -8.06 2.70 3.08
N PRO A 22 -8.60 2.83 1.86
CA PRO A 22 -8.95 4.13 1.32
C PRO A 22 -10.31 4.55 1.90
N ARG A 23 -10.26 5.30 3.01
CA ARG A 23 -11.32 6.18 3.54
C ARG A 23 -12.72 5.56 3.74
N HIS A 24 -13.03 5.21 4.99
CA HIS A 24 -14.41 5.26 5.54
C HIS A 24 -14.39 5.99 6.89
N SER A 25 -14.26 7.32 6.87
CA SER A 25 -14.64 8.13 8.02
C SER A 25 -15.12 9.51 7.54
N SER A 26 -16.25 9.94 8.09
CA SER A 26 -16.80 11.30 7.96
C SER A 26 -16.01 12.32 8.80
N ASP A 27 -14.73 12.05 9.06
CA ASP A 27 -13.86 12.91 9.86
C ASP A 27 -12.97 13.71 8.89
N THR A 28 -13.41 14.91 8.56
CA THR A 28 -12.75 15.80 7.59
C THR A 28 -11.55 16.54 8.19
N SER A 29 -10.98 16.08 9.31
CA SER A 29 -9.91 16.79 10.02
C SER A 29 -8.49 16.52 9.49
N SER A 30 -8.25 15.50 8.66
CA SER A 30 -6.92 15.26 8.07
C SER A 30 -6.87 15.66 6.59
N VAL A 31 -6.76 16.96 6.36
CA VAL A 31 -6.59 17.57 5.02
C VAL A 31 -5.19 17.29 4.42
N ASP A 32 -4.21 16.90 5.24
CA ASP A 32 -2.90 16.39 4.81
C ASP A 32 -2.88 14.86 4.88
N GLY A 33 -2.30 14.19 3.89
CA GLY A 33 -2.20 12.73 3.74
C GLY A 33 -1.41 11.97 4.82
N ARG A 34 -1.59 12.31 6.10
CA ARG A 34 -0.89 11.79 7.28
C ARG A 34 -1.55 10.57 7.90
N ASP A 35 -2.55 9.96 7.25
CA ASP A 35 -3.14 8.74 7.77
C ASP A 35 -2.16 7.59 7.58
N THR A 36 -1.54 7.16 8.68
CA THR A 36 -0.58 6.06 8.76
C THR A 36 -1.23 4.75 9.19
N ARG A 37 -2.54 4.74 9.41
CA ARG A 37 -3.23 3.60 10.02
C ARG A 37 -3.19 2.38 9.10
N ALA A 38 -2.75 1.26 9.66
CA ALA A 38 -2.91 -0.07 9.08
C ALA A 38 -3.97 -0.85 9.85
N ILE A 39 -4.76 -1.66 9.15
CA ILE A 39 -5.76 -2.55 9.75
C ILE A 39 -5.68 -3.92 9.07
N ARG A 40 -6.00 -4.97 9.83
CA ARG A 40 -6.11 -6.33 9.31
C ARG A 40 -7.51 -6.89 9.54
N TYR A 41 -7.96 -7.72 8.62
CA TYR A 41 -9.23 -8.41 8.74
C TYR A 41 -9.04 -9.78 9.42
N ASN A 42 -9.85 -10.08 10.42
CA ASN A 42 -9.95 -11.40 11.05
C ASN A 42 -11.19 -12.14 10.52
N PRO A 43 -11.02 -13.21 9.72
CA PRO A 43 -12.14 -13.95 9.14
C PRO A 43 -12.93 -14.78 10.17
N ASP A 44 -12.32 -15.19 11.28
CA ASP A 44 -12.99 -16.02 12.30
C ASP A 44 -14.02 -15.21 13.10
N THR A 45 -13.75 -13.91 13.26
CA THR A 45 -14.61 -12.98 14.01
C THR A 45 -15.36 -12.00 13.11
N ASP A 46 -15.11 -12.01 11.80
CA ASP A 46 -15.64 -11.06 10.81
C ASP A 46 -15.45 -9.59 11.23
N GLN A 47 -14.21 -9.25 11.59
CA GLN A 47 -13.89 -7.92 12.13
C GLN A 47 -12.59 -7.38 11.59
N TRP A 48 -12.56 -6.06 11.38
CA TRP A 48 -11.33 -5.31 11.17
C TRP A 48 -10.70 -4.94 12.52
N ILE A 49 -9.42 -5.28 12.68
CA ILE A 49 -8.65 -5.07 13.90
C ILE A 49 -7.55 -4.03 13.62
N SER A 50 -7.28 -3.17 14.61
CA SER A 50 -6.29 -2.09 14.55
C SER A 50 -5.03 -2.36 15.36
N ASP A 51 -4.64 -3.63 15.49
CA ASP A 51 -3.44 -4.07 16.21
C ASP A 51 -2.19 -4.14 15.31
N VAL A 52 -2.31 -3.70 14.06
CA VAL A 52 -1.20 -3.61 13.09
C VAL A 52 -0.42 -2.32 13.34
N ALA A 53 0.91 -2.42 13.35
CA ALA A 53 1.78 -1.27 13.48
C ALA A 53 1.47 -0.24 12.38
N PRO A 54 1.41 1.06 12.72
CA PRO A 54 1.16 2.09 11.72
C PRO A 54 2.34 2.18 10.75
N CYS A 55 2.04 2.48 9.50
CA CYS A 55 3.05 2.75 8.48
C CYS A 55 3.89 3.97 8.90
N PRO A 56 5.23 3.95 8.83
CA PRO A 56 6.05 5.07 9.30
C PRO A 56 5.79 6.37 8.53
N THR A 57 5.54 6.28 7.22
CA THR A 57 5.28 7.43 6.35
C THR A 57 3.83 7.47 5.89
N GLY A 58 3.11 8.52 6.28
CA GLY A 58 1.76 8.81 5.79
C GLY A 58 1.81 9.23 4.32
N ARG A 59 1.18 8.44 3.45
CA ARG A 59 1.19 8.68 2.00
C ARG A 59 -0.05 8.13 1.32
N TYR A 60 -0.28 8.55 0.08
CA TYR A 60 -1.37 8.06 -0.76
C TYR A 60 -0.89 7.79 -2.20
N SER A 61 -1.74 7.16 -3.01
CA SER A 61 -1.40 6.75 -4.39
C SER A 61 -0.12 5.90 -4.48
N PHE A 62 0.15 5.09 -3.47
CA PHE A 62 1.24 4.12 -3.45
C PHE A 62 0.80 2.80 -4.10
N GLY A 63 1.77 1.98 -4.50
CA GLY A 63 1.53 0.59 -4.86
C GLY A 63 1.75 -0.34 -3.67
N VAL A 64 1.08 -1.48 -3.66
CA VAL A 64 1.22 -2.50 -2.62
C VAL A 64 1.36 -3.89 -3.22
N ALA A 65 2.21 -4.74 -2.65
CA ALA A 65 2.31 -6.15 -3.02
C ALA A 65 2.78 -7.00 -1.84
N ALA A 66 2.39 -8.27 -1.83
CA ALA A 66 2.86 -9.25 -0.85
C ALA A 66 3.94 -10.14 -1.48
N LEU A 67 5.07 -10.33 -0.79
CA LEU A 67 6.18 -11.19 -1.18
C LEU A 67 6.81 -11.80 0.07
N ASP A 68 7.00 -13.11 0.09
CA ASP A 68 7.70 -13.86 1.15
C ASP A 68 7.28 -13.47 2.58
N ASP A 69 5.96 -13.51 2.86
CA ASP A 69 5.36 -13.12 4.15
C ASP A 69 5.52 -11.65 4.58
N HIS A 70 5.96 -10.78 3.66
CA HIS A 70 6.04 -9.34 3.87
C HIS A 70 5.06 -8.59 2.96
N LEU A 71 4.53 -7.48 3.47
CA LEU A 71 3.76 -6.52 2.67
C LEU A 71 4.65 -5.34 2.31
N TYR A 72 4.81 -5.05 1.02
CA TYR A 72 5.60 -3.94 0.53
C TYR A 72 4.70 -2.79 0.11
N VAL A 73 5.02 -1.59 0.57
CA VAL A 73 4.40 -0.34 0.14
C VAL A 73 5.44 0.50 -0.60
N VAL A 74 5.15 0.77 -1.87
CA VAL A 74 6.11 1.34 -2.83
C VAL A 74 5.61 2.71 -3.30
N GLY A 75 6.48 3.71 -3.22
CA GLY A 75 6.23 5.05 -3.74
C GLY A 75 5.02 5.75 -3.13
N GLY A 76 4.38 6.62 -3.91
CA GLY A 76 3.23 7.43 -3.50
C GLY A 76 3.56 8.90 -3.30
N PHE A 77 2.64 9.64 -2.69
CA PHE A 77 2.80 11.05 -2.35
C PHE A 77 2.61 11.26 -0.85
N GLU A 78 3.58 11.90 -0.21
CA GLU A 78 3.42 12.41 1.16
C GLU A 78 2.61 13.73 1.17
N ASN A 79 2.90 14.62 0.22
CA ASN A 79 2.22 15.89 0.04
C ASN A 79 1.63 15.99 -1.37
N ARG A 80 0.41 16.53 -1.50
CA ARG A 80 -0.30 16.71 -2.77
C ARG A 80 0.43 17.56 -3.79
N SER A 81 1.25 18.50 -3.34
CA SER A 81 2.05 19.35 -4.23
C SER A 81 3.53 18.95 -4.30
N GLY A 82 3.90 17.85 -3.63
CA GLY A 82 5.27 17.34 -3.62
C GLY A 82 5.56 16.38 -4.77
N PRO A 83 6.84 16.04 -4.99
CA PRO A 83 7.21 14.98 -5.92
C PRO A 83 6.71 13.62 -5.41
N GLY A 84 6.71 12.63 -6.31
CA GLY A 84 6.52 11.24 -5.89
C GLY A 84 7.62 10.79 -4.95
N LEU A 85 7.39 9.71 -4.23
CA LEU A 85 8.38 9.06 -3.38
C LEU A 85 9.08 7.94 -4.15
N ASP A 86 10.36 7.76 -3.88
CA ASP A 86 11.15 6.57 -4.22
C ASP A 86 11.16 5.55 -3.06
N LEU A 87 10.55 5.90 -1.93
CA LEU A 87 10.52 5.11 -0.72
C LEU A 87 9.83 3.76 -0.92
N VAL A 88 10.46 2.72 -0.36
CA VAL A 88 9.87 1.38 -0.23
C VAL A 88 9.96 0.96 1.23
N GLU A 89 8.83 0.53 1.78
CA GLU A 89 8.76 0.01 3.15
C GLU A 89 8.12 -1.37 3.14
N CYS A 90 8.66 -2.28 3.96
CA CYS A 90 8.12 -3.62 4.13
C CYS A 90 7.57 -3.79 5.55
N TYR A 91 6.42 -4.43 5.66
CA TYR A 91 5.83 -4.87 6.91
C TYR A 91 6.09 -6.36 7.11
N ASP A 92 6.71 -6.70 8.23
CA ASP A 92 6.88 -8.08 8.70
C ASP A 92 5.66 -8.46 9.56
N VAL A 93 4.86 -9.41 9.06
CA VAL A 93 3.64 -9.87 9.73
C VAL A 93 3.91 -10.58 11.05
N GLN A 94 5.08 -11.23 11.19
CA GLN A 94 5.45 -11.97 12.39
C GLN A 94 5.93 -11.05 13.51
N ARG A 95 6.65 -9.99 13.14
CA ARG A 95 7.17 -8.99 14.10
C ARG A 95 6.20 -7.86 14.37
N ASN A 96 5.20 -7.66 13.50
CA ASN A 96 4.32 -6.50 13.53
C ASN A 96 5.13 -5.19 13.44
N GLU A 97 6.07 -5.13 12.51
CA GLU A 97 7.02 -4.03 12.38
C GLU A 97 7.19 -3.63 10.92
N TRP A 98 7.36 -2.33 10.70
CA TRP A 98 7.71 -1.77 9.39
C TRP A 98 9.20 -1.47 9.33
N THR A 99 9.82 -1.72 8.19
CA THR A 99 11.22 -1.39 7.92
C THR A 99 11.36 -0.76 6.55
N SER A 100 12.14 0.31 6.42
CA SER A 100 12.52 0.86 5.12
C SER A 100 13.52 -0.07 4.44
N VAL A 101 13.29 -0.37 3.16
CA VAL A 101 14.17 -1.22 2.34
C VAL A 101 14.83 -0.38 1.24
N ALA A 102 15.53 -1.04 0.31
CA ALA A 102 16.17 -0.35 -0.81
C ALA A 102 15.14 0.51 -1.57
N PRO A 103 15.43 1.82 -1.79
CA PRO A 103 14.52 2.70 -2.51
C PRO A 103 14.53 2.40 -4.01
N MET A 104 13.51 2.91 -4.70
CA MET A 104 13.49 2.98 -6.15
C MET A 104 14.55 3.95 -6.68
N SER A 105 15.05 3.68 -7.87
CA SER A 105 15.96 4.54 -8.64
C SER A 105 15.29 5.82 -9.16
N SER A 106 13.95 5.84 -9.22
CA SER A 106 13.19 7.05 -9.52
C SER A 106 11.92 7.12 -8.69
N CYS A 107 11.56 8.32 -8.26
CA CYS A 107 10.29 8.62 -7.61
C CYS A 107 9.10 8.23 -8.49
N ARG A 108 8.06 7.62 -7.90
CA ARG A 108 6.82 7.23 -8.60
C ARG A 108 5.62 7.30 -7.65
N ALA A 109 4.49 7.75 -8.17
CA ALA A 109 3.19 7.63 -7.53
C ALA A 109 2.12 7.19 -8.55
N SER A 110 0.93 6.80 -8.08
CA SER A 110 -0.14 6.24 -8.92
C SER A 110 0.34 5.07 -9.79
N LEU A 111 1.23 4.25 -9.24
CA LEU A 111 1.86 3.11 -9.88
C LEU A 111 1.12 1.80 -9.58
N SER A 112 1.39 0.77 -10.39
CA SER A 112 1.07 -0.62 -10.05
C SER A 112 2.30 -1.33 -9.52
N VAL A 113 2.12 -2.24 -8.57
CA VAL A 113 3.17 -3.12 -8.07
C VAL A 113 2.71 -4.57 -8.21
N SER A 114 3.58 -5.45 -8.68
CA SER A 114 3.28 -6.86 -8.82
C SER A 114 4.51 -7.71 -8.55
N VAL A 115 4.29 -8.96 -8.17
CA VAL A 115 5.36 -9.93 -7.95
C VAL A 115 5.42 -10.89 -9.13
N LEU A 116 6.62 -11.10 -9.67
CA LEU A 116 6.91 -12.10 -10.69
C LEU A 116 8.26 -12.74 -10.38
N ASP A 117 8.32 -14.07 -10.36
CA ASP A 117 9.54 -14.84 -10.10
C ASP A 117 10.31 -14.38 -8.85
N GLY A 118 9.60 -14.16 -7.74
CA GLY A 118 10.19 -13.74 -6.46
C GLY A 118 10.71 -12.31 -6.44
N CYS A 119 10.37 -11.49 -7.43
CA CYS A 119 10.80 -10.09 -7.52
C CYS A 119 9.59 -9.15 -7.54
N LEU A 120 9.71 -8.01 -6.88
CA LEU A 120 8.76 -6.91 -6.98
C LEU A 120 9.00 -6.14 -8.28
N TYR A 121 7.93 -5.70 -8.93
CA TYR A 121 8.01 -4.83 -10.09
C TYR A 121 7.11 -3.62 -9.89
N ALA A 122 7.69 -2.44 -9.95
CA ALA A 122 6.99 -1.16 -9.97
C ALA A 122 6.78 -0.74 -11.43
N VAL A 123 5.52 -0.65 -11.87
CA VAL A 123 5.16 -0.40 -13.27
C VAL A 123 4.51 0.97 -13.42
N GLY A 124 5.12 1.81 -14.26
CA GLY A 124 4.60 3.10 -14.66
C GLY A 124 4.53 4.11 -13.52
N GLY A 125 3.38 4.79 -13.42
CA GLY A 125 3.13 5.84 -12.44
C GLY A 125 3.42 7.25 -12.96
N PHE A 126 3.53 8.20 -12.04
CA PHE A 126 3.69 9.61 -12.29
C PHE A 126 4.70 10.21 -11.32
N ASN A 127 5.55 11.11 -11.81
CA ASN A 127 6.38 11.97 -10.97
C ASN A 127 6.25 13.43 -11.43
N GLU A 128 7.03 13.85 -12.42
CA GLU A 128 6.82 15.13 -13.13
C GLU A 128 5.98 14.92 -14.40
N SER A 129 6.06 13.72 -14.96
CA SER A 129 5.29 13.25 -16.11
C SER A 129 4.93 11.78 -15.94
N ALA A 130 4.08 11.26 -16.83
CA ALA A 130 3.74 9.85 -16.85
C ALA A 130 4.99 9.00 -17.18
N LEU A 131 5.20 7.95 -16.41
CA LEU A 131 6.31 7.03 -16.59
C LEU A 131 5.83 5.82 -17.39
N ASN A 132 6.59 5.46 -18.43
CA ASN A 132 6.41 4.21 -19.19
C ASN A 132 7.46 3.14 -18.79
N ALA A 133 8.20 3.40 -17.72
CA ALA A 133 9.27 2.53 -17.24
C ALA A 133 8.75 1.49 -16.24
N VAL A 134 9.46 0.37 -16.16
CA VAL A 134 9.30 -0.65 -15.13
C VAL A 134 10.60 -0.71 -14.33
N GLU A 135 10.47 -0.84 -13.02
CA GLU A 135 11.57 -1.05 -12.10
C GLU A 135 11.37 -2.35 -11.32
N ARG A 136 12.49 -2.98 -10.95
CA ARG A 136 12.56 -4.25 -10.22
C ARG A 136 13.36 -4.07 -8.94
#